data_AF-A0A1G3M0P0-F1
#
_entry.id   AF-A0A1G3M0P0-F1
#
_cell.length_a   1.000
_cell.length_b   1.000
_cell.length_c   1.000
_cell.angle_alpha   90.00
_cell.angle_beta   90.00
_cell.angle_gamma   90.00
#
_symmetry.space_group_name_H-M   'P 1'
#
loop_
_entity.id
_entity.type
_entity.pdbx_description
1 polymer ?
#
loop_
_entity_poly.entity_id
_entity_poly.type
_entity_poly.pdbx_seq_one_letter_code
_entity_poly.pdbx_strand_id
1 'polypeptide(L)'
;MNGSRKLPEDPSVGEMIGWIATRYRMSKADLARMYQTTQSTIHYWIKSGKISYKNLRKVRSSFYYLNNSRDPHADERRCEGCGRWQPVGRFREGKAICRSCENEKTLEHYRRNREQELKRRKAKNWYNRKA
;
A
#
# COMPACT_ATOMS: atom_id res chain seq x y z
N MET A 1 -5.98 26.57 14.00
CA MET A 1 -4.64 26.14 13.51
C MET A 1 -4.53 24.62 13.66
N ASN A 2 -4.98 23.85 12.68
CA ASN A 2 -4.90 22.39 12.75
C ASN A 2 -3.55 21.94 12.21
N GLY A 3 -2.56 21.97 13.10
CA GLY A 3 -1.26 21.37 12.85
C GLY A 3 -1.45 19.92 12.44
N SER A 4 -1.07 19.62 11.21
CA SER A 4 -0.90 18.28 10.69
C SER A 4 0.16 17.55 11.51
N ARG A 5 -0.24 17.04 12.70
CA ARG A 5 0.51 16.02 13.42
C ARG A 5 0.64 14.86 12.46
N LYS A 6 1.77 14.80 11.74
CA LYS A 6 2.14 13.63 10.93
C LYS A 6 2.04 12.44 11.88
N LEU A 7 1.17 11.50 11.56
CA LEU A 7 1.09 10.26 12.31
C LEU A 7 2.49 9.64 12.30
N PRO A 8 2.97 9.12 13.45
CA PRO A 8 4.29 8.51 13.51
C PRO A 8 4.36 7.37 12.50
N GLU A 9 5.47 7.28 11.76
CA GLU A 9 5.67 6.15 10.86
C GLU A 9 5.74 4.86 11.66
N ASP A 10 5.10 3.81 11.17
CA ASP A 10 5.19 2.50 11.80
C ASP A 10 6.65 2.01 11.77
N PRO A 11 7.10 1.33 12.83
CA PRO A 11 8.35 0.58 12.77
C PRO A 11 8.30 -0.44 11.63
N SER A 12 9.47 -0.80 11.11
CA SER A 12 9.57 -1.81 10.06
C SER A 12 9.03 -3.16 10.53
N VAL A 13 8.65 -4.01 9.58
CA VAL A 13 8.18 -5.37 9.87
C VAL A 13 9.21 -6.15 10.68
N GLY A 14 10.50 -6.00 10.37
CA GLY A 14 11.59 -6.64 11.09
C GLY A 14 11.67 -6.18 12.54
N GLU A 15 11.51 -4.88 12.80
CA GLU A 15 11.50 -4.32 14.15
C GLU A 15 10.29 -4.78 14.95
N MET A 16 9.08 -4.77 14.37
CA MET A 16 7.88 -5.26 15.05
C MET A 16 8.00 -6.74 15.43
N ILE A 17 8.39 -7.58 14.48
CA ILE A 17 8.54 -9.02 14.72
C ILE A 17 9.68 -9.30 15.70
N GLY A 18 10.81 -8.60 15.56
CA GLY A 18 11.96 -8.71 16.45
C GLY A 18 11.60 -8.30 17.88
N TRP A 19 10.89 -7.20 18.05
CA TRP A 19 10.41 -6.76 19.37
C TRP A 19 9.50 -7.81 20.02
N ILE A 20 8.53 -8.35 19.28
CA ILE A 20 7.64 -9.41 19.79
C ILE A 20 8.45 -10.64 20.19
N ALA A 21 9.37 -11.08 19.32
CA ALA A 21 10.23 -12.23 19.57
C ALA A 21 11.03 -12.07 20.86
N THR A 22 11.68 -10.93 21.04
CA THR A 22 12.52 -10.65 22.20
C THR A 22 11.69 -10.47 23.47
N ARG A 23 10.61 -9.68 23.42
CA ARG A 23 9.79 -9.33 24.59
C ARG A 23 9.09 -10.54 25.21
N TYR A 24 8.69 -11.49 24.37
CA TYR A 24 7.95 -12.69 24.78
C TYR A 24 8.78 -13.98 24.66
N ARG A 25 10.09 -13.87 24.38
CA ARG A 25 11.03 -15.00 24.22
C ARG A 25 10.53 -16.04 23.20
N MET A 26 9.93 -15.58 22.11
CA MET A 26 9.40 -16.44 21.05
C MET A 26 10.49 -16.79 20.02
N SER A 27 10.58 -18.08 19.70
CA SER A 27 11.38 -18.56 18.58
C SER A 27 10.71 -18.27 17.23
N LYS A 28 11.44 -18.48 16.12
CA LYS A 28 10.84 -18.41 14.78
C LYS A 28 9.68 -19.39 14.59
N ALA A 29 9.73 -20.55 15.24
CA ALA A 29 8.65 -21.53 15.20
C ALA A 29 7.40 -21.03 15.93
N ASP A 30 7.56 -20.33 17.05
CA ASP A 30 6.46 -19.74 17.81
C ASP A 30 5.79 -18.60 17.04
N LEU A 31 6.59 -17.73 16.42
CA LEU A 31 6.09 -16.67 15.55
C LEU A 31 5.34 -17.24 14.34
N ALA A 32 5.86 -18.32 13.74
CA ALA A 32 5.21 -19.00 12.63
C ALA A 32 3.83 -19.55 13.04
N ARG A 33 3.73 -20.16 14.23
CA ARG A 33 2.45 -20.60 14.81
C ARG A 33 1.51 -19.42 15.08
N MET A 34 2.01 -18.36 15.71
CA MET A 34 1.23 -17.17 16.05
C MET A 34 0.61 -16.51 14.81
N TYR A 35 1.38 -16.36 13.74
CA TYR A 35 0.91 -15.74 12.50
C TYR A 35 0.25 -16.73 11.52
N GLN A 36 0.12 -18.02 11.90
CA GLN A 36 -0.41 -19.10 11.08
C GLN A 36 0.30 -19.17 9.71
N THR A 37 1.63 -19.26 9.74
CA THR A 37 2.51 -19.25 8.57
C THR A 37 3.69 -20.19 8.78
N THR A 38 4.64 -20.23 7.83
CA THR A 38 5.84 -21.07 7.94
C THR A 38 7.03 -20.31 8.53
N GLN A 39 7.99 -21.03 9.13
CA GLN A 39 9.24 -20.44 9.63
C GLN A 39 10.03 -19.76 8.51
N SER A 40 10.04 -20.34 7.30
CA SER A 40 10.67 -19.76 6.11
C SER A 40 10.04 -18.42 5.74
N THR A 41 8.71 -18.30 5.85
CA THR A 41 8.00 -17.04 5.63
C THR A 41 8.37 -15.98 6.66
N ILE A 42 8.43 -16.34 7.95
CA ILE A 42 8.91 -15.41 9.01
C ILE A 42 10.34 -14.97 8.73
N HIS A 43 11.23 -15.91 8.36
CA HIS A 43 12.61 -15.58 8.01
C HIS A 43 12.69 -14.61 6.83
N TYR A 44 11.89 -14.84 5.78
CA TYR A 44 11.80 -13.95 4.63
C TYR A 44 11.30 -12.54 5.02
N TRP A 45 10.29 -12.44 5.88
CA TRP A 45 9.77 -11.14 6.35
C TRP A 45 10.85 -10.35 7.10
N ILE A 46 11.57 -11.00 8.01
CA ILE A 46 12.65 -10.37 8.79
C ILE A 46 13.81 -9.96 7.86
N LYS A 47 14.20 -10.81 6.91
CA LYS A 47 15.34 -10.55 6.02
C LYS A 47 15.06 -9.48 4.98
N SER A 48 13.86 -9.49 4.38
CA SER A 48 13.54 -8.63 3.24
C SER A 48 12.78 -7.36 3.62
N GLY A 49 12.11 -7.33 4.78
CA GLY A 49 11.16 -6.29 5.15
C GLY A 49 9.91 -6.23 4.26
N LYS A 50 9.79 -7.12 3.27
CA LYS A 50 8.71 -7.12 2.27
C LYS A 50 7.65 -8.13 2.66
N ILE A 51 6.42 -7.65 2.84
CA ILE A 51 5.26 -8.50 3.14
C ILE A 51 4.04 -8.02 2.36
N SER A 52 3.09 -8.93 2.12
CA SER A 52 1.79 -8.54 1.57
C SER A 52 1.03 -7.66 2.56
N TYR A 53 0.21 -6.75 2.05
CA TYR A 53 -0.58 -5.85 2.89
C TYR A 53 -1.49 -6.59 3.88
N LYS A 54 -2.04 -7.75 3.48
CA LYS A 54 -2.84 -8.62 4.36
C LYS A 54 -2.02 -9.07 5.59
N ASN A 55 -0.77 -9.46 5.40
CA ASN A 55 0.11 -9.86 6.50
C ASN A 55 0.58 -8.65 7.31
N LEU A 56 0.75 -7.48 6.68
CA LEU A 56 1.08 -6.25 7.40
C LEU A 56 0.01 -5.89 8.42
N ARG A 57 -1.28 -6.00 8.06
CA ARG A 57 -2.37 -5.77 9.02
C ARG A 57 -2.31 -6.75 10.19
N LYS A 58 -2.00 -8.03 9.95
CA LYS A 58 -1.84 -9.03 11.02
C LYS A 58 -0.70 -8.66 11.97
N VAL A 59 0.49 -8.37 11.43
CA VAL A 59 1.67 -8.02 12.23
C VAL A 59 1.43 -6.74 13.04
N ARG A 60 0.87 -5.70 12.41
CA ARG A 60 0.51 -4.45 13.11
C ARG A 60 -0.51 -4.70 14.21
N SER A 61 -1.60 -5.40 13.89
CA SER A 61 -2.64 -5.71 14.86
C SER A 61 -2.05 -6.43 16.07
N SER A 62 -1.16 -7.40 15.87
CA SER A 62 -0.45 -8.08 16.95
C SER A 62 0.46 -7.12 17.72
N PHE A 63 1.26 -6.31 17.03
CA PHE A 63 2.19 -5.37 17.65
C PHE A 63 1.47 -4.33 18.54
N TYR A 64 0.45 -3.66 18.00
CA TYR A 64 -0.31 -2.64 18.73
C TYR A 64 -1.10 -3.25 19.90
N TYR A 65 -1.74 -4.40 19.67
CA TYR A 65 -2.42 -5.15 20.74
C TYR A 65 -1.47 -5.50 21.89
N LEU A 66 -0.30 -6.08 21.57
CA LEU A 66 0.70 -6.48 22.57
C LEU A 66 1.41 -5.29 23.23
N ASN A 67 1.37 -4.10 22.62
CA ASN A 67 1.89 -2.85 23.16
C ASN A 67 0.81 -2.02 23.86
N ASN A 68 -0.39 -2.59 24.07
CA ASN A 68 -1.55 -1.93 24.68
C ASN A 68 -1.85 -0.54 24.09
N SER A 69 -1.72 -0.42 22.76
CA SER A 69 -1.93 0.82 22.02
C SER A 69 -2.87 0.60 20.85
N ARG A 70 -3.51 1.67 20.39
CA ARG A 70 -4.39 1.61 19.20
C ARG A 70 -3.55 1.79 17.94
N ASP A 71 -3.77 0.95 16.95
CA ASP A 71 -3.17 1.10 15.63
C ASP A 71 -3.64 2.44 15.00
N PRO A 72 -2.72 3.39 14.72
CA PRO A 72 -3.06 4.69 14.14
C PRO A 72 -3.55 4.60 12.68
N HIS A 73 -3.26 3.50 11.98
CA HIS A 73 -3.59 3.30 10.56
C HIS A 73 -4.38 2.00 10.32
N ALA A 74 -5.18 1.56 11.31
CA ALA A 74 -5.96 0.31 11.26
C ALA A 74 -6.82 0.16 9.98
N ASP A 75 -7.32 1.29 9.47
CA ASP A 75 -8.24 1.42 8.33
C ASP A 75 -7.57 2.05 7.09
N GLU A 76 -6.23 2.15 7.10
CA GLU A 76 -5.48 2.77 6.02
C GLU A 76 -4.50 1.79 5.36
N ARG A 77 -4.18 2.08 4.10
CA ARG A 77 -3.24 1.35 3.27
C ARG A 77 -2.21 2.30 2.68
N ARG A 78 -0.94 1.90 2.71
CA ARG A 78 0.14 2.63 2.06
C ARG A 78 0.07 2.44 0.54
N CYS A 79 0.03 3.55 -0.19
CA CYS A 79 0.06 3.55 -1.65
C CYS A 79 1.49 3.39 -2.17
N GLU A 80 1.73 2.50 -3.13
CA GLU A 80 3.05 2.33 -3.75
C GLU A 80 3.45 3.51 -4.65
N GLY A 81 2.47 4.24 -5.21
CA GLY A 81 2.73 5.38 -6.09
C GLY A 81 3.17 6.63 -5.33
N CYS A 82 2.44 7.01 -4.28
CA CYS A 82 2.73 8.23 -3.52
C CYS A 82 3.38 8.00 -2.16
N GLY A 83 3.55 6.74 -1.73
CA GLY A 83 4.16 6.38 -0.45
C GLY A 83 3.35 6.74 0.80
N ARG A 84 2.18 7.36 0.65
CA ARG A 84 1.32 7.83 1.75
C ARG A 84 0.32 6.77 2.18
N TRP A 85 -0.01 6.78 3.47
CA TRP A 85 -1.18 6.08 4.00
C TRP A 85 -2.45 6.78 3.54
N GLN A 86 -3.39 5.99 3.02
CA GLN A 86 -4.70 6.47 2.61
C GLN A 86 -5.78 5.48 3.03
N PRO A 87 -7.02 5.93 3.27
CA PRO A 87 -8.14 5.04 3.59
C PRO A 87 -8.33 3.95 2.53
N VAL A 88 -8.71 2.75 2.95
CA VAL A 88 -8.92 1.60 2.04
C VAL A 88 -9.90 1.94 0.90
N GLY A 89 -10.94 2.75 1.17
CA GLY A 89 -11.90 3.19 0.15
C GLY A 89 -11.31 4.01 -1.01
N ARG A 90 -10.09 4.54 -0.87
CA ARG A 90 -9.36 5.22 -1.95
C ARG A 90 -8.61 4.28 -2.88
N PHE A 91 -8.62 2.97 -2.61
CA PHE A 91 -8.04 1.96 -3.49
C PHE A 91 -9.17 1.28 -4.28
N ARG A 92 -8.85 0.86 -5.51
CA ARG A 92 -9.69 -0.10 -6.24
C ARG A 92 -9.29 -1.51 -5.81
N GLU A 93 -10.23 -2.44 -5.82
CA GLU A 93 -9.95 -3.84 -5.54
C GLU A 93 -8.84 -4.36 -6.46
N GLY A 94 -7.90 -5.13 -5.88
CA GLY A 94 -6.75 -5.67 -6.60
C GLY A 94 -5.62 -4.69 -6.94
N LYS A 95 -5.77 -3.37 -6.76
CA LYS A 95 -4.73 -2.38 -7.11
C LYS A 95 -3.83 -2.03 -5.92
N ALA A 96 -2.53 -1.81 -6.19
CA ALA A 96 -1.53 -1.35 -5.21
C ALA A 96 -1.39 0.19 -5.12
N ILE A 97 -2.03 0.88 -6.05
CA ILE A 97 -1.98 2.34 -6.20
C ILE A 97 -3.36 2.92 -5.85
N CYS A 98 -3.40 4.08 -5.20
CA CYS A 98 -4.65 4.77 -4.90
C CYS A 98 -5.27 5.41 -6.15
N ARG A 99 -6.58 5.71 -6.08
CA ARG A 99 -7.34 6.32 -7.19
C ARG A 99 -6.75 7.63 -7.70
N SER A 100 -6.13 8.44 -6.84
CA SER A 100 -5.51 9.71 -7.26
C SER A 100 -4.31 9.47 -8.18
N CYS A 101 -3.40 8.59 -7.77
CA CYS A 101 -2.22 8.23 -8.56
C CYS A 101 -2.60 7.44 -9.82
N GLU A 102 -3.70 6.69 -9.79
CA GLU A 102 -4.26 6.06 -11.00
C GLU A 102 -4.79 7.13 -11.98
N ASN A 103 -5.57 8.10 -11.49
CA ASN A 103 -6.10 9.19 -12.31
C ASN A 103 -4.99 10.03 -12.93
N GLU A 104 -3.90 10.32 -12.20
CA GLU A 104 -2.74 11.02 -12.75
C GLU A 104 -2.14 10.28 -13.96
N LYS A 105 -1.96 8.97 -13.86
CA LYS A 105 -1.50 8.14 -14.99
C LYS A 105 -2.47 8.18 -16.17
N THR A 106 -3.77 8.15 -15.89
CA THR A 106 -4.80 8.24 -16.94
C THR A 106 -4.78 9.61 -17.64
N LEU A 107 -4.68 10.70 -16.88
CA LEU A 107 -4.58 12.06 -17.43
C LEU A 107 -3.32 12.24 -18.27
N GLU A 108 -2.20 11.70 -17.81
CA GLU A 108 -0.94 11.73 -18.55
C GLU A 108 -1.04 10.99 -19.88
N HIS A 109 -1.68 9.81 -19.89
CA HIS A 109 -1.99 9.09 -21.12
C HIS A 109 -2.85 9.94 -22.08
N TYR A 110 -3.91 10.59 -21.60
CA TYR A 110 -4.75 11.45 -22.46
C TYR A 110 -3.96 12.63 -23.02
N ARG A 111 -3.13 13.28 -22.21
CA ARG A 111 -2.27 14.39 -22.66
C ARG A 111 -1.32 13.92 -23.76
N ARG A 112 -0.67 12.76 -23.57
CA ARG A 112 0.30 12.21 -24.53
C ARG A 112 -0.34 11.83 -25.87
N ASN A 113 -1.58 11.34 -25.86
CA ASN A 113 -2.27 10.89 -27.07
C ASN A 113 -3.23 11.94 -27.66
N ARG A 114 -3.30 13.13 -27.06
CA ARG A 114 -4.21 14.22 -27.46
C ARG A 114 -4.10 14.55 -28.95
N GLU A 115 -2.89 14.63 -29.49
CA GLU A 115 -2.68 14.97 -30.90
C GLU A 115 -3.15 13.87 -31.86
N GLN A 116 -2.88 12.61 -31.52
CA GLN A 116 -3.38 11.47 -32.31
C GLN A 116 -4.91 11.39 -32.27
N GLU A 117 -5.50 11.65 -31.11
CA GLU A 117 -6.96 11.65 -30.95
C GLU A 117 -7.60 12.80 -31.74
N LEU A 118 -7.00 14.00 -31.71
CA LEU A 118 -7.42 15.13 -32.55
C LEU A 118 -7.28 14.84 -34.04
N LYS A 119 -6.18 14.21 -34.48
CA LYS A 119 -6.01 13.76 -35.88
C LYS A 119 -7.10 12.76 -36.28
N ARG A 120 -7.37 11.75 -35.45
CA ARG A 120 -8.45 10.76 -35.69
C ARG A 120 -9.83 11.42 -35.75
N ARG A 121 -10.12 12.36 -34.84
CA ARG A 121 -11.39 13.11 -34.83
C ARG A 121 -11.54 13.99 -36.07
N LYS A 122 -10.49 14.71 -36.49
CA LYS A 122 -10.50 15.51 -37.72
C LYS A 122 -10.68 14.64 -38.98
N ALA A 123 -10.06 13.47 -39.05
CA ALA A 123 -10.20 12.52 -40.16
C ALA A 123 -11.60 11.87 -40.23
N LYS A 124 -12.29 11.71 -39.09
CA LYS A 124 -13.68 11.24 -39.02
C LYS A 124 -14.71 12.33 -39.30
N ASN A 125 -14.31 13.61 -39.29
CA ASN A 125 -15.25 14.71 -39.45
C ASN A 125 -15.73 14.79 -40.91
N TRP A 126 -17.03 14.65 -41.13
CA TRP A 126 -17.65 14.52 -42.45
C TRP A 126 -17.32 15.70 -43.39
N TYR A 127 -17.21 16.92 -42.84
CA TYR A 127 -16.85 18.12 -43.58
C TYR A 127 -15.42 18.09 -44.16
N ASN A 128 -14.49 17.37 -43.55
CA ASN A 128 -13.11 17.23 -44.05
C ASN A 128 -12.96 16.11 -45.11
N ARG A 129 -14.00 15.31 -45.35
CA ARG A 129 -13.99 14.22 -46.34
C ARG A 129 -14.45 14.67 -47.74
N LYS A 130 -15.02 15.87 -47.87
CA LYS A 130 -15.65 16.40 -49.09
C LYS A 130 -14.85 17.51 -49.80
N ALA A 131 -13.71 17.92 -49.25
CA ALA A 131 -12.73 18.79 -49.92
C ALA A 131 -11.62 17.93 -50.50
#